data_AF-A0A8T3TV18-F1
#
_entry.id   AF-A0A8T3TV18-F1
#
_cell.length_a   1.000
_cell.length_b   1.000
_cell.length_c   1.000
_cell.angle_alpha   90.00
_cell.angle_beta   90.00
_cell.angle_gamma   90.00
#
_symmetry.space_group_name_H-M   'P 1'
#
loop_
_entity.id
_entity.type
_entity.pdbx_description
1 polymer ?
#
loop_
_entity_poly.entity_id
_entity_poly.type
_entity_poly.pdbx_seq_one_letter_code
_entity_poly.pdbx_strand_id
1 'polypeptide(L)'
;MTDLRSRADQQIIRLEADADQRREELRTRAEVDVAGVTEWASAEAERIRAEAEQRAAARRAQLEQQLAAETTRSEGESLAMRDRVSAYERELDAFYAQLEEIEDPTAFAAAAKRIPRPPQLEARQVAPNGAIPEPGPAATADVHPAEEEVLAARLAELDEGLAAEPAATPSSESTSTDIVVKGLGSFGAITGFRQALANVDGIEGVALSLGQSGEFVFRTMHGAGFDPAAAIVKLEADAATTDRQPNGTLVVTLDRAR
;
A
#
# COMPACT_ATOMS: atom_id res chain seq x y z
N MET A 1 -26.47 -3.36 -70.89
CA MET A 1 -26.97 -2.63 -69.70
C MET A 1 -27.58 -3.57 -68.67
N THR A 2 -28.55 -4.43 -69.02
CA THR A 2 -29.22 -5.36 -68.08
C THR A 2 -28.29 -6.41 -67.44
N ASP A 3 -27.36 -6.96 -68.21
CA ASP A 3 -26.38 -7.95 -67.74
C ASP A 3 -25.39 -7.37 -66.71
N LEU A 4 -24.95 -6.12 -66.89
CA LEU A 4 -24.09 -5.43 -65.92
C LEU A 4 -24.82 -5.20 -64.59
N ARG A 5 -26.09 -4.80 -64.62
CA ARG A 5 -26.91 -4.61 -63.40
C ARG A 5 -27.09 -5.93 -62.66
N SER A 6 -27.45 -7.00 -63.36
CA SER A 6 -27.62 -8.32 -62.74
C SER A 6 -26.33 -8.85 -62.10
N ARG A 7 -25.16 -8.63 -62.73
CA ARG A 7 -23.87 -8.98 -62.13
C ARG A 7 -23.54 -8.12 -60.92
N ALA A 8 -23.85 -6.83 -60.97
CA ALA A 8 -23.66 -5.93 -59.83
C ALA A 8 -24.54 -6.35 -58.64
N ASP A 9 -25.82 -6.67 -58.87
CA ASP A 9 -26.75 -7.14 -57.84
C ASP A 9 -26.26 -8.46 -57.21
N GLN A 10 -25.80 -9.42 -58.03
CA GLN A 10 -25.21 -10.66 -57.53
C GLN A 10 -23.94 -10.41 -56.69
N GLN A 11 -23.12 -9.44 -57.08
CA GLN A 11 -21.91 -9.11 -56.34
C GLN A 11 -22.22 -8.42 -55.01
N ILE A 12 -23.25 -7.57 -54.97
CA ILE A 12 -23.75 -6.94 -53.73
C ILE A 12 -24.24 -8.03 -52.77
N ILE A 13 -25.08 -8.96 -53.23
CA ILE A 13 -25.59 -10.07 -52.40
C ILE A 13 -24.46 -10.90 -51.79
N ARG A 14 -23.41 -11.20 -52.57
CA ARG A 14 -22.23 -11.91 -52.05
C ARG A 14 -21.48 -11.10 -50.99
N LEU A 15 -21.27 -9.81 -51.25
CA LEU A 15 -20.59 -8.94 -50.29
C LEU A 15 -21.38 -8.81 -48.99
N GLU A 16 -22.71 -8.72 -49.07
CA GLU A 16 -23.58 -8.68 -47.89
C GLU A 16 -23.51 -10.00 -47.10
N ALA A 17 -23.59 -11.15 -47.77
CA ALA A 17 -23.46 -12.45 -47.13
C ALA A 17 -22.08 -12.65 -46.47
N ASP A 18 -20.99 -12.27 -47.14
CA ASP A 18 -19.64 -12.31 -46.58
C ASP A 18 -19.51 -11.37 -45.37
N ALA A 19 -20.14 -10.19 -45.43
CA ALA A 19 -20.13 -9.23 -44.33
C ALA A 19 -20.96 -9.70 -43.13
N ASP A 20 -22.08 -10.39 -43.36
CA ASP A 20 -22.86 -11.04 -42.30
C ASP A 20 -22.05 -12.15 -41.62
N GLN A 21 -21.40 -13.02 -42.42
CA GLN A 21 -20.57 -14.09 -41.87
C GLN A 21 -19.41 -13.54 -41.02
N ARG A 22 -18.68 -12.53 -41.52
CA ARG A 22 -17.59 -11.91 -40.74
C ARG A 22 -18.08 -11.25 -39.47
N ARG A 23 -19.28 -10.66 -39.46
CA ARG A 23 -19.87 -10.08 -38.25
C ARG A 23 -20.19 -11.15 -37.21
N GLU A 24 -20.71 -12.29 -37.64
CA GLU A 24 -21.02 -13.40 -36.74
C GLU A 24 -19.74 -14.05 -36.17
N GLU A 25 -18.70 -14.20 -36.99
CA GLU A 25 -17.38 -14.67 -36.56
C GLU A 25 -16.75 -13.73 -35.53
N LEU A 26 -16.81 -12.41 -35.78
CA LEU A 26 -16.33 -11.40 -34.83
C LEU A 26 -17.13 -11.42 -33.54
N ARG A 27 -18.46 -11.59 -33.61
CA ARG A 27 -19.32 -11.69 -32.43
C ARG A 27 -18.95 -12.91 -31.58
N THR A 28 -18.85 -14.07 -32.21
CA THR A 28 -18.48 -15.32 -31.54
C THR A 28 -17.11 -15.20 -30.88
N ARG A 29 -16.13 -14.63 -31.57
CA ARG A 29 -14.79 -14.39 -31.01
C ARG A 29 -14.85 -13.43 -29.82
N ALA A 30 -15.59 -12.33 -29.92
CA ALA A 30 -15.74 -11.39 -28.83
C ALA A 30 -16.41 -12.02 -27.60
N GLU A 31 -17.44 -12.85 -27.80
CA GLU A 31 -18.10 -13.58 -26.71
C GLU A 31 -17.14 -14.56 -26.01
N VAL A 32 -16.32 -15.29 -26.77
CA VAL A 32 -15.28 -16.16 -26.23
C VAL A 32 -14.22 -15.37 -25.46
N ASP A 33 -13.75 -14.26 -26.01
CA ASP A 33 -12.74 -13.41 -25.38
C ASP A 33 -13.27 -12.81 -24.06
N VAL A 34 -14.51 -12.31 -24.04
CA VAL A 34 -15.17 -11.77 -22.83
C VAL A 34 -15.36 -12.86 -21.76
N ALA A 35 -15.78 -14.07 -22.17
CA ALA A 35 -15.90 -15.19 -21.25
C ALA A 35 -14.54 -15.55 -20.63
N GLY A 36 -13.49 -15.62 -21.45
CA GLY A 36 -12.13 -15.90 -20.99
C GLY A 36 -11.59 -14.85 -20.01
N VAL A 37 -11.83 -13.55 -20.27
CA VAL A 37 -11.44 -12.47 -19.34
C VAL A 37 -12.19 -12.57 -18.02
N THR A 38 -13.48 -12.89 -18.06
CA THR A 38 -14.31 -13.01 -16.84
C THR A 38 -13.90 -14.21 -15.99
N GLU A 39 -13.60 -15.34 -16.62
CA GLU A 39 -13.08 -16.53 -15.95
C GLU A 39 -11.70 -16.26 -15.32
N TRP A 40 -10.80 -15.66 -16.09
CA TRP A 40 -9.48 -15.27 -15.59
C TRP A 40 -9.58 -14.30 -14.40
N ALA A 41 -10.41 -13.25 -14.50
CA ALA A 41 -10.59 -12.28 -13.43
C ALA A 41 -11.14 -12.93 -12.15
N SER A 42 -12.06 -13.88 -12.29
CA SER A 42 -12.63 -14.63 -11.17
C SER A 42 -11.59 -15.54 -10.51
N ALA A 43 -10.80 -16.28 -11.31
CA ALA A 43 -9.72 -17.12 -10.81
C ALA A 43 -8.64 -16.29 -10.09
N GLU A 44 -8.31 -15.11 -10.63
CA GLU A 44 -7.32 -14.21 -10.03
C GLU A 44 -7.83 -13.60 -8.72
N ALA A 45 -9.12 -13.24 -8.65
CA ALA A 45 -9.74 -12.77 -7.41
C ALA A 45 -9.68 -13.83 -6.30
N GLU A 46 -9.98 -15.10 -6.62
CA GLU A 46 -9.85 -16.20 -5.66
C GLU A 46 -8.39 -16.43 -5.24
N ARG A 47 -7.45 -16.33 -6.18
CA ARG A 47 -6.01 -16.44 -5.88
C ARG A 47 -5.57 -15.36 -4.88
N ILE A 48 -5.96 -14.10 -5.12
CA ILE A 48 -5.63 -12.97 -4.23
C ILE A 48 -6.28 -13.16 -2.85
N ARG A 49 -7.55 -13.60 -2.80
CA ARG A 49 -8.24 -13.88 -1.52
C ARG A 49 -7.51 -14.97 -0.73
N ALA A 50 -7.18 -16.09 -1.37
CA ALA A 50 -6.45 -17.19 -0.73
C ALA A 50 -5.07 -16.74 -0.22
N GLU A 51 -4.36 -15.92 -0.98
CA GLU A 51 -3.07 -15.36 -0.56
C GLU A 51 -3.23 -14.42 0.65
N ALA A 52 -4.26 -13.56 0.65
CA ALA A 52 -4.56 -12.67 1.77
C ALA A 52 -4.91 -13.45 3.06
N GLU A 53 -5.72 -14.50 2.94
CA GLU A 53 -6.08 -15.38 4.06
C GLU A 53 -4.85 -16.10 4.64
N GLN A 54 -3.96 -16.62 3.78
CA GLN A 54 -2.72 -17.25 4.21
C GLN A 54 -1.81 -16.26 4.95
N ARG A 55 -1.65 -15.04 4.43
CA ARG A 55 -0.85 -13.99 5.09
C ARG A 55 -1.46 -13.60 6.44
N ALA A 56 -2.78 -13.47 6.52
CA ALA A 56 -3.47 -13.18 7.78
C ALA A 56 -3.29 -14.31 8.81
N ALA A 57 -3.42 -15.56 8.40
CA ALA A 57 -3.19 -16.72 9.26
C ALA A 57 -1.75 -16.77 9.77
N ALA A 58 -0.76 -16.55 8.89
CA ALA A 58 0.65 -16.50 9.26
C ALA A 58 0.94 -15.39 10.28
N ARG A 59 0.36 -14.20 10.09
CA ARG A 59 0.53 -13.08 11.03
C ARG A 59 -0.10 -13.37 12.39
N ARG A 60 -1.30 -13.97 12.43
CA ARG A 60 -1.94 -14.39 13.69
C ARG A 60 -1.08 -15.39 14.44
N ALA A 61 -0.58 -16.43 13.76
CA ALA A 61 0.31 -17.42 14.37
C ALA A 61 1.61 -16.78 14.91
N GLN A 62 2.18 -15.81 14.19
CA GLN A 62 3.35 -15.06 14.68
C GLN A 62 3.04 -14.26 15.95
N LEU A 63 1.89 -13.58 16.00
CA LEU A 63 1.48 -12.79 17.17
C LEU A 63 1.20 -13.69 18.38
N GLU A 64 0.58 -14.85 18.17
CA GLU A 64 0.37 -15.85 19.23
C GLU A 64 1.71 -16.34 19.81
N GLN A 65 2.71 -16.59 18.96
CA GLN A 65 4.07 -16.95 19.40
C GLN A 65 4.73 -15.82 20.21
N GLN A 66 4.59 -14.57 19.76
CA GLN A 66 5.13 -13.41 20.48
C GLN A 66 4.46 -13.23 21.84
N LEU A 67 3.14 -13.38 21.91
CA LEU A 67 2.40 -13.30 23.16
C LEU A 67 2.80 -14.42 24.11
N ALA A 68 2.91 -15.67 23.62
CA ALA A 68 3.37 -16.79 24.45
C ALA A 68 4.79 -16.59 24.99
N ALA A 69 5.69 -16.02 24.18
CA ALA A 69 7.05 -15.70 24.60
C ALA A 69 7.09 -14.58 25.65
N GLU A 70 6.23 -13.57 25.52
CA GLU A 70 6.11 -12.49 26.50
C GLU A 70 5.55 -13.02 27.82
N THR A 71 4.46 -13.79 27.79
CA THR A 71 3.89 -14.43 28.98
C THR A 71 4.95 -15.26 29.71
N THR A 72 5.67 -16.12 28.98
CA THR A 72 6.73 -16.96 29.57
C THR A 72 7.83 -16.12 30.22
N ARG A 73 8.23 -15.01 29.58
CA ARG A 73 9.23 -14.09 30.12
C ARG A 73 8.71 -13.43 31.41
N SER A 74 7.51 -12.87 31.38
CA SER A 74 6.88 -12.18 32.50
C SER A 74 6.67 -13.10 33.70
N GLU A 75 6.25 -14.34 33.47
CA GLU A 75 6.14 -15.37 34.50
C GLU A 75 7.49 -15.73 35.10
N GLY A 76 8.51 -15.90 34.26
CA GLY A 76 9.89 -16.17 34.70
C GLY A 76 10.46 -15.03 35.54
N GLU A 77 10.23 -13.77 35.13
CA GLU A 77 10.64 -12.59 35.88
C GLU A 77 9.93 -12.50 37.24
N SER A 78 8.62 -12.74 37.26
CA SER A 78 7.81 -12.76 38.47
C SER A 78 8.29 -13.84 39.45
N LEU A 79 8.60 -15.04 38.96
CA LEU A 79 9.16 -16.12 39.76
C LEU A 79 10.53 -15.71 40.34
N ALA A 80 11.42 -15.18 39.51
CA ALA A 80 12.74 -14.73 39.95
C ALA A 80 12.68 -13.58 40.98
N MET A 81 11.66 -12.73 40.94
CA MET A 81 11.43 -11.71 41.96
C MET A 81 10.95 -12.34 43.28
N ARG A 82 9.99 -13.26 43.23
CA ARG A 82 9.52 -14.00 44.42
C ARG A 82 10.65 -14.77 45.09
N ASP A 83 11.46 -15.47 44.30
CA ASP A 83 12.61 -16.23 44.82
C ASP A 83 13.63 -15.32 45.52
N ARG A 84 13.87 -14.11 44.99
CA ARG A 84 14.74 -13.10 45.63
C ARG A 84 14.17 -12.60 46.95
N VAL A 85 12.87 -12.35 47.02
CA VAL A 85 12.20 -11.95 48.27
C VAL A 85 12.27 -13.07 49.30
N SER A 86 11.94 -14.31 48.92
CA SER A 86 11.99 -15.46 49.83
C SER A 86 13.42 -15.84 50.27
N ALA A 87 14.44 -15.52 49.46
CA ALA A 87 15.83 -15.64 49.90
C ALA A 87 16.17 -14.60 50.97
N TYR A 88 15.78 -13.34 50.76
CA TYR A 88 16.00 -12.26 51.72
C TYR A 88 15.24 -12.47 53.04
N GLU A 89 14.00 -12.95 53.00
CA GLU A 89 13.23 -13.30 54.20
C GLU A 89 13.94 -14.37 55.03
N ARG A 90 14.49 -15.42 54.39
CA ARG A 90 15.30 -16.44 55.09
C ARG A 90 16.58 -15.88 55.68
N GLU A 91 17.24 -14.94 55.00
CA GLU A 91 18.42 -14.25 55.54
C GLU A 91 18.06 -13.38 56.75
N LEU A 92 16.90 -12.71 56.74
CA LEU A 92 16.38 -11.96 57.88
C LEU A 92 16.03 -12.86 59.05
N ASP A 93 15.33 -13.98 58.82
CA ASP A 93 14.98 -14.93 59.88
C ASP A 93 16.24 -15.48 60.55
N ALA A 94 17.26 -15.85 59.77
CA ALA A 94 18.55 -16.30 60.30
C ALA A 94 19.27 -15.19 61.09
N PHE A 95 19.20 -13.94 60.63
CA PHE A 95 19.76 -12.79 61.34
C PHE A 95 19.05 -12.52 62.67
N TYR A 96 17.72 -12.60 62.72
CA TYR A 96 16.97 -12.42 63.97
C TYR A 96 17.23 -13.55 64.96
N ALA A 97 17.28 -14.80 64.50
CA ALA A 97 17.68 -15.93 65.35
C ALA A 97 19.08 -15.72 65.96
N GLN A 98 20.02 -15.17 65.18
CA GLN A 98 21.35 -14.82 65.68
C GLN A 98 21.32 -13.68 66.72
N LEU A 99 20.45 -12.68 66.54
CA LEU A 99 20.32 -11.58 67.51
C LEU A 99 19.75 -12.04 68.85
N GLU A 100 18.84 -13.02 68.84
CA GLU A 100 18.23 -13.59 70.06
C GLU A 100 19.25 -14.34 70.93
N GLU A 101 20.31 -14.90 70.34
CA GLU A 101 21.38 -15.60 71.08
C GLU A 101 22.37 -14.64 71.78
N ILE A 102 22.36 -13.34 71.46
CA ILE A 102 23.34 -12.37 71.99
C ILE A 102 22.83 -11.71 73.28
N GLU A 103 23.42 -12.09 74.42
CA GLU A 103 23.08 -11.51 75.73
C GLU A 103 23.82 -10.19 76.06
N ASP A 104 24.97 -9.91 75.43
CA ASP A 104 25.75 -8.68 75.66
C ASP A 104 25.19 -7.48 74.85
N PRO A 105 24.79 -6.37 75.50
CA PRO A 105 24.27 -5.18 74.83
C PRO A 105 25.21 -4.57 73.78
N THR A 106 26.52 -4.68 74.00
CA THR A 106 27.52 -4.10 73.08
C THR A 106 27.67 -4.98 71.84
N ALA A 107 27.72 -6.30 72.02
CA ALA A 107 27.70 -7.27 70.94
C ALA A 107 26.39 -7.20 70.12
N PHE A 108 25.25 -7.00 70.79
CA PHE A 108 23.96 -6.82 70.13
C PHE A 108 23.96 -5.59 69.23
N ALA A 109 24.42 -4.43 69.75
CA ALA A 109 24.51 -3.20 68.97
C ALA A 109 25.46 -3.33 67.75
N ALA A 110 26.53 -4.13 67.87
CA ALA A 110 27.43 -4.42 66.76
C ALA A 110 26.78 -5.34 65.71
N ALA A 111 26.05 -6.37 66.13
CA ALA A 111 25.32 -7.27 65.24
C ALA A 111 24.15 -6.59 64.52
N ALA A 112 23.38 -5.75 65.22
CA ALA A 112 22.26 -4.99 64.67
C ALA A 112 22.64 -4.09 63.47
N LYS A 113 23.88 -3.57 63.45
CA LYS A 113 24.40 -2.77 62.33
C LYS A 113 24.62 -3.57 61.04
N ARG A 114 24.54 -4.91 61.09
CA ARG A 114 24.77 -5.83 59.98
C ARG A 114 23.47 -6.39 59.38
N ILE A 115 22.33 -5.72 59.63
CA ILE A 115 21.04 -6.12 59.08
C ILE A 115 21.13 -6.34 57.55
N PRO A 116 20.63 -7.48 57.03
CA PRO A 116 20.56 -7.72 55.60
C PRO A 116 19.86 -6.56 54.87
N ARG A 117 20.39 -6.16 53.72
CA ARG A 117 19.78 -5.10 52.90
C ARG A 117 18.73 -5.72 51.97
N PRO A 118 17.55 -5.11 51.81
CA PRO A 118 16.53 -5.62 50.89
C PRO A 118 17.04 -5.72 49.45
N PRO A 119 16.62 -6.75 48.69
CA PRO A 119 17.00 -6.91 47.30
C PRO A 119 16.38 -5.81 46.43
N GLN A 120 17.07 -5.45 45.35
CA GLN A 120 16.50 -4.58 44.33
C GLN A 120 15.52 -5.40 43.46
N LEU A 121 14.28 -4.91 43.35
CA LEU A 121 13.20 -5.59 42.63
C LEU A 121 12.93 -5.00 41.25
N GLU A 122 13.70 -4.01 40.81
CA GLU A 122 13.46 -3.39 39.52
C GLU A 122 13.59 -4.40 38.38
N ALA A 123 12.62 -4.34 37.45
CA ALA A 123 12.64 -5.12 36.24
C ALA A 123 13.92 -4.79 35.48
N ARG A 124 14.69 -5.82 35.12
CA ARG A 124 15.80 -5.67 34.20
C ARG A 124 15.20 -5.11 32.92
N GLN A 125 15.45 -3.84 32.60
CA GLN A 125 15.13 -3.31 31.28
C GLN A 125 16.03 -4.03 30.28
N VAL A 126 15.60 -5.20 29.83
CA VAL A 126 16.12 -5.80 28.63
C VAL A 126 15.65 -4.86 27.53
N ALA A 127 16.59 -4.11 26.95
CA ALA A 127 16.35 -3.32 25.75
C ALA A 127 15.48 -4.14 24.79
N PRO A 128 14.53 -3.54 24.06
CA PRO A 128 13.57 -4.26 23.23
C PRO A 128 14.31 -4.99 22.09
N ASN A 129 14.90 -6.13 22.40
CA ASN A 129 15.62 -6.96 21.47
C ASN A 129 14.59 -7.94 20.91
N GLY A 130 13.85 -7.38 19.97
CA GLY A 130 12.52 -7.79 19.61
C GLY A 130 11.73 -6.54 19.33
N ALA A 131 12.28 -5.65 18.49
CA ALA A 131 11.45 -4.77 17.71
C ALA A 131 10.32 -5.66 17.19
N ILE A 132 9.10 -5.37 17.65
CA ILE A 132 7.91 -5.74 16.91
C ILE A 132 8.29 -5.33 15.49
N PRO A 133 8.43 -6.25 14.51
CA PRO A 133 8.59 -5.79 13.15
C PRO A 133 7.39 -4.87 12.98
N GLU A 134 7.68 -3.57 12.81
CA GLU A 134 6.66 -2.59 12.54
C GLU A 134 5.77 -3.24 11.49
N PRO A 135 4.44 -3.12 11.61
CA PRO A 135 3.59 -3.47 10.50
C PRO A 135 4.19 -2.78 9.26
N GLY A 136 4.82 -3.56 8.38
CA GLY A 136 5.39 -3.01 7.14
C GLY A 136 4.30 -2.17 6.50
N PRO A 137 4.66 -0.97 6.04
CA PRO A 137 3.88 0.27 6.19
C PRO A 137 2.38 0.04 6.02
N ALA A 138 1.70 -0.29 7.11
CA ALA A 138 0.32 0.08 7.27
C ALA A 138 0.40 1.48 7.86
N ALA A 139 0.24 2.48 6.99
CA ALA A 139 0.21 3.88 7.35
C ALA A 139 -0.63 4.07 8.62
N THR A 140 0.03 4.34 9.73
CA THR A 140 -0.56 5.11 10.83
C THR A 140 -0.75 6.53 10.29
N ALA A 141 -1.70 6.69 9.38
CA ALA A 141 -2.43 7.93 9.32
C ALA A 141 -3.16 7.98 10.65
N ASP A 142 -2.76 8.92 11.49
CA ASP A 142 -3.57 9.41 12.59
C ASP A 142 -4.82 9.99 11.92
N VAL A 143 -5.80 9.14 11.60
CA VAL A 143 -7.04 9.56 10.95
C VAL A 143 -7.78 10.34 12.02
N HIS A 144 -7.60 11.65 11.98
CA HIS A 144 -8.41 12.58 12.75
C HIS A 144 -9.88 12.24 12.45
N PRO A 145 -10.82 12.23 13.42
CA PRO A 145 -12.24 11.90 13.14
C PRO A 145 -12.87 12.79 12.04
N ALA A 146 -12.26 13.94 11.75
CA ALA A 146 -12.63 14.80 10.62
C ALA A 146 -12.20 14.23 9.25
N GLU A 147 -11.14 13.45 9.17
CA GLU A 147 -10.67 12.81 7.93
C GLU A 147 -11.54 11.60 7.56
N GLU A 148 -12.12 10.91 8.54
CA GLU A 148 -13.07 9.80 8.30
C GLU A 148 -14.38 10.32 7.69
N GLU A 149 -14.86 11.48 8.13
CA GLU A 149 -16.04 12.17 7.55
C GLU A 149 -15.74 12.70 6.13
N VAL A 150 -14.53 13.20 5.90
CA VAL A 150 -14.08 13.63 4.56
C VAL A 150 -13.87 12.44 3.62
N LEU A 151 -13.37 11.30 4.10
CA LEU A 151 -13.28 10.07 3.33
C LEU A 151 -14.66 9.48 3.02
N ALA A 152 -15.58 9.50 3.98
CA ALA A 152 -16.96 9.07 3.76
C ALA A 152 -17.69 9.96 2.76
N ALA A 153 -17.49 11.29 2.83
CA ALA A 153 -18.01 12.23 1.85
C ALA A 153 -17.41 12.01 0.46
N ARG A 154 -16.09 11.76 0.36
CA ARG A 154 -15.39 11.42 -0.90
C ARG A 154 -15.84 10.09 -1.49
N LEU A 155 -16.13 9.08 -0.65
CA LEU A 155 -16.68 7.80 -1.12
C LEU A 155 -18.10 7.96 -1.64
N ALA A 156 -18.94 8.75 -0.96
CA ALA A 156 -20.30 9.05 -1.39
C ALA A 156 -20.31 9.83 -2.72
N GLU A 157 -19.41 10.79 -2.90
CA GLU A 157 -19.24 11.55 -4.14
C GLU A 157 -18.76 10.67 -5.30
N LEU A 158 -17.93 9.65 -5.01
CA LEU A 158 -17.49 8.66 -6.00
C LEU A 158 -18.61 7.69 -6.41
N ASP A 159 -19.47 7.31 -5.46
CA ASP A 159 -20.63 6.42 -5.68
C ASP A 159 -21.75 7.15 -6.47
N GLU A 160 -21.98 8.44 -6.20
CA GLU A 160 -22.83 9.30 -7.03
C GLU A 160 -22.24 9.50 -8.44
N GLY A 161 -20.92 9.62 -8.57
CA GLY A 161 -20.23 9.71 -9.86
C GLY A 161 -20.22 8.41 -10.69
N LEU A 162 -20.47 7.25 -10.06
CA LEU A 162 -20.61 5.96 -10.73
C LEU A 162 -22.08 5.64 -11.09
N ALA A 163 -23.05 6.20 -10.34
CA ALA A 163 -24.48 6.09 -10.64
C ALA A 163 -24.98 7.12 -11.66
N ALA A 164 -24.25 8.22 -11.86
CA ALA A 164 -24.48 9.16 -12.93
C ALA A 164 -23.57 8.83 -14.12
N GLU A 165 -24.11 8.23 -15.19
CA GLU A 165 -23.52 8.41 -16.52
C GLU A 165 -23.30 9.91 -16.74
N PRO A 166 -22.07 10.40 -16.97
CA PRO A 166 -21.88 11.80 -17.25
C PRO A 166 -22.33 12.04 -18.69
N ALA A 167 -23.58 12.46 -18.84
CA ALA A 167 -23.94 13.39 -19.90
C ALA A 167 -23.33 14.76 -19.57
N ALA A 168 -21.99 14.84 -19.57
CA ALA A 168 -21.26 16.08 -19.49
C ALA A 168 -21.08 16.63 -20.92
N THR A 169 -21.78 17.73 -21.20
CA THR A 169 -21.48 18.61 -22.33
C THR A 169 -19.99 18.98 -22.31
N PRO A 170 -19.23 18.76 -23.40
CA PRO A 170 -17.82 19.12 -23.46
C PRO A 170 -17.67 20.64 -23.47
N SER A 171 -17.12 21.21 -22.39
CA SER A 171 -16.40 22.48 -22.47
C SER A 171 -15.33 22.33 -23.53
N SER A 172 -15.49 23.04 -24.64
CA SER A 172 -14.99 22.63 -25.96
C SER A 172 -13.49 22.86 -26.21
N GLU A 173 -12.63 22.92 -25.19
CA GLU A 173 -11.20 23.21 -25.38
C GLU A 173 -10.23 22.42 -24.48
N SER A 174 -10.71 21.49 -23.64
CA SER A 174 -9.82 20.61 -22.85
C SER A 174 -9.32 19.45 -23.72
N THR A 175 -8.01 19.37 -23.92
CA THR A 175 -7.33 18.30 -24.65
C THR A 175 -6.65 17.36 -23.64
N SER A 176 -6.55 16.09 -24.00
CA SER A 176 -5.88 15.07 -23.19
C SER A 176 -4.60 14.61 -23.90
N THR A 177 -3.48 14.62 -23.19
CA THR A 177 -2.20 14.08 -23.66
C THR A 177 -1.76 12.91 -22.79
N ASP A 178 -1.40 11.80 -23.40
CA ASP A 178 -0.84 10.63 -22.72
C ASP A 178 0.69 10.76 -22.62
N ILE A 179 1.23 10.61 -21.41
CA ILE A 179 2.63 10.83 -21.08
C ILE A 179 3.22 9.54 -20.49
N VAL A 180 4.21 8.96 -21.17
CA VAL A 180 4.91 7.76 -20.72
C VAL A 180 6.25 8.16 -20.12
N VAL A 181 6.47 7.83 -18.84
CA VAL A 181 7.70 8.24 -18.15
C VAL A 181 8.61 7.05 -17.88
N LYS A 182 9.85 7.16 -18.35
CA LYS A 182 10.94 6.19 -18.14
C LYS A 182 11.89 6.72 -17.07
N GLY A 183 12.37 5.84 -16.19
CA GLY A 183 13.31 6.17 -15.11
C GLY A 183 12.70 6.29 -13.72
N LEU A 184 11.37 6.17 -13.57
CA LEU A 184 10.70 6.14 -12.27
C LEU A 184 10.79 4.74 -11.65
N GLY A 185 11.86 4.49 -10.89
CA GLY A 185 12.15 3.17 -10.31
C GLY A 185 11.47 2.86 -8.96
N SER A 186 10.66 3.77 -8.42
CA SER A 186 10.01 3.59 -7.12
C SER A 186 8.60 4.17 -7.10
N PHE A 187 7.73 3.59 -6.26
CA PHE A 187 6.36 4.08 -6.04
C PHE A 187 6.34 5.56 -5.60
N GLY A 188 7.27 5.94 -4.71
CA GLY A 188 7.41 7.34 -4.28
C GLY A 188 7.81 8.29 -5.43
N ALA A 189 8.63 7.84 -6.38
CA ALA A 189 8.98 8.63 -7.55
C ALA A 189 7.76 8.80 -8.48
N ILE A 190 6.94 7.76 -8.64
CA ILE A 190 5.72 7.77 -9.47
C ILE A 190 4.66 8.71 -8.89
N THR A 191 4.37 8.58 -7.59
CA THR A 191 3.40 9.45 -6.92
C THR A 191 3.90 10.89 -6.83
N GLY A 192 5.18 11.09 -6.53
CA GLY A 192 5.82 12.40 -6.53
C GLY A 192 5.74 13.10 -7.89
N PHE A 193 6.02 12.38 -8.97
CA PHE A 193 5.91 12.92 -10.33
C PHE A 193 4.46 13.26 -10.70
N ARG A 194 3.49 12.41 -10.36
CA ARG A 194 2.05 12.71 -10.56
C ARG A 194 1.64 14.00 -9.86
N GLN A 195 2.04 14.15 -8.59
CA GLN A 195 1.69 15.30 -7.77
C GLN A 195 2.36 16.57 -8.31
N ALA A 196 3.61 16.47 -8.75
CA ALA A 196 4.33 17.57 -9.35
C ALA A 196 3.66 18.04 -10.66
N LEU A 197 3.20 17.10 -11.51
CA LEU A 197 2.39 17.42 -12.70
C LEU A 197 1.05 18.06 -12.35
N ALA A 198 0.33 17.53 -11.36
CA ALA A 198 -0.96 18.07 -10.97
C ALA A 198 -0.88 19.50 -10.41
N ASN A 199 0.29 19.92 -9.93
CA ASN A 199 0.55 21.26 -9.43
C ASN A 199 1.03 22.25 -10.51
N VAL A 200 1.13 21.82 -11.78
CA VAL A 200 1.51 22.73 -12.88
C VAL A 200 0.31 23.57 -13.29
N ASP A 201 0.48 24.90 -13.24
CA ASP A 201 -0.52 25.85 -13.75
C ASP A 201 -0.89 25.54 -15.21
N GLY A 202 -2.16 25.23 -15.46
CA GLY A 202 -2.68 24.87 -16.78
C GLY A 202 -2.99 23.38 -16.98
N ILE A 203 -2.64 22.52 -16.00
CA ILE A 203 -3.10 21.13 -15.94
C ILE A 203 -4.38 21.08 -15.10
N GLU A 204 -5.46 20.60 -15.72
CA GLU A 204 -6.79 20.48 -15.09
C GLU A 204 -6.94 19.16 -14.32
N GLY A 205 -6.21 18.12 -14.73
CA GLY A 205 -6.25 16.82 -14.08
C GLY A 205 -5.17 15.87 -14.57
N VAL A 206 -4.77 14.95 -13.70
CA VAL A 206 -3.78 13.91 -14.00
C VAL A 206 -4.30 12.54 -13.54
N ALA A 207 -4.57 11.67 -14.49
CA ALA A 207 -4.88 10.26 -14.26
C ALA A 207 -3.64 9.41 -14.48
N LEU A 208 -3.43 8.40 -13.64
CA LEU A 208 -2.35 7.43 -13.75
C LEU A 208 -2.94 6.08 -14.13
N SER A 209 -2.43 5.47 -15.18
CA SER A 209 -2.75 4.09 -15.57
C SER A 209 -1.48 3.30 -15.84
N LEU A 210 -1.61 1.97 -15.80
CA LEU A 210 -0.55 1.05 -16.19
C LEU A 210 -0.81 0.58 -17.62
N GLY A 211 0.14 0.82 -18.53
CA GLY A 211 0.08 0.38 -19.92
C GLY A 211 0.22 -1.14 -20.04
N GLN A 212 -0.16 -1.68 -21.20
CA GLN A 212 -0.12 -3.13 -21.49
C GLN A 212 1.30 -3.74 -21.39
N SER A 213 2.33 -2.90 -21.55
CA SER A 213 3.75 -3.24 -21.44
C SER A 213 4.32 -3.08 -20.03
N GLY A 214 3.50 -2.72 -19.03
CA GLY A 214 3.93 -2.43 -17.66
C GLY A 214 4.54 -1.03 -17.46
N GLU A 215 4.46 -0.16 -18.47
CA GLU A 215 4.88 1.24 -18.36
C GLU A 215 3.81 2.10 -17.67
N PHE A 216 4.22 3.09 -16.88
CA PHE A 216 3.29 4.04 -16.27
C PHE A 216 2.90 5.13 -17.27
N VAL A 217 1.59 5.28 -17.50
CA VAL A 217 1.01 6.27 -18.41
C VAL A 217 0.26 7.32 -17.58
N PHE A 218 0.71 8.56 -17.67
CA PHE A 218 0.07 9.72 -17.06
C PHE A 218 -0.75 10.42 -18.12
N ARG A 219 -2.06 10.41 -17.96
CA ARG A 219 -2.98 11.17 -18.82
C ARG A 219 -3.23 12.53 -18.20
N THR A 220 -2.76 13.57 -18.86
CA THR A 220 -2.93 14.97 -18.41
C THR A 220 -4.02 15.65 -19.23
N MET A 221 -5.02 16.20 -18.55
CA MET A 221 -6.03 17.08 -19.14
C MET A 221 -5.55 18.53 -19.04
N HIS A 222 -5.55 19.26 -20.15
CA HIS A 222 -5.07 20.64 -20.23
C HIS A 222 -5.76 21.41 -21.36
N GLY A 223 -5.71 22.74 -21.32
CA GLY A 223 -6.24 23.56 -22.42
C GLY A 223 -5.51 23.33 -23.75
N ALA A 224 -6.19 23.51 -24.88
CA ALA A 224 -5.65 23.27 -26.23
C ALA A 224 -4.37 24.06 -26.60
N GLY A 225 -4.08 25.16 -25.89
CA GLY A 225 -2.86 25.96 -26.07
C GLY A 225 -1.70 25.60 -25.14
N PHE A 226 -1.87 24.63 -24.25
CA PHE A 226 -0.86 24.24 -23.26
C PHE A 226 0.08 23.16 -23.82
N ASP A 227 1.39 23.37 -23.70
CA ASP A 227 2.39 22.37 -24.09
C ASP A 227 2.92 21.60 -22.86
N PRO A 228 2.45 20.36 -22.64
CA PRO A 228 2.88 19.56 -21.50
C PRO A 228 4.37 19.19 -21.55
N ALA A 229 5.00 19.18 -22.75
CA ALA A 229 6.42 18.87 -22.86
C ALA A 229 7.30 19.96 -22.26
N ALA A 230 7.02 21.23 -22.58
CA ALA A 230 7.72 22.38 -22.00
C ALA A 230 7.53 22.48 -20.48
N ALA A 231 6.32 22.15 -19.99
CA ALA A 231 6.02 22.12 -18.56
C ALA A 231 6.87 21.08 -17.81
N ILE A 232 7.02 19.87 -18.37
CA ILE A 232 7.80 18.79 -17.76
C ILE A 232 9.29 19.11 -17.72
N VAL A 233 9.84 19.68 -18.80
CA VAL A 233 11.24 20.13 -18.83
C VAL A 233 11.48 21.22 -17.77
N LYS A 234 10.51 22.12 -17.56
CA LYS A 234 10.60 23.15 -16.51
C LYS A 234 10.52 22.56 -15.09
N LEU A 235 9.74 21.50 -14.91
CA LEU A 235 9.52 20.85 -13.62
C LEU A 235 10.75 20.04 -13.16
N GLU A 236 11.39 19.34 -14.09
CA GLU A 236 12.47 18.38 -13.82
C GLU A 236 13.87 18.91 -14.23
N ALA A 237 13.94 20.11 -14.80
CA ALA A 237 15.17 20.76 -15.26
C ALA A 237 16.00 19.85 -16.20
N ASP A 238 17.33 19.81 -16.03
CA ASP A 238 18.25 19.05 -16.88
C ASP A 238 18.10 17.53 -16.76
N ALA A 239 17.27 17.04 -15.83
CA ALA A 239 17.07 15.60 -15.63
C ALA A 239 16.04 15.00 -16.60
N ALA A 240 15.32 15.80 -17.41
CA ALA A 240 14.26 15.31 -18.29
C ALA A 240 14.56 15.52 -19.77
N THR A 241 14.53 14.43 -20.54
CA THR A 241 14.48 14.47 -22.01
C THR A 241 13.07 14.09 -22.48
N THR A 242 12.45 14.92 -23.31
CA THR A 242 11.11 14.67 -23.85
C THR A 242 11.17 14.34 -25.34
N ASP A 243 10.43 13.31 -25.76
CA ASP A 243 10.28 12.88 -27.15
C ASP A 243 8.80 12.73 -27.48
N ARG A 244 8.33 13.45 -28.51
CA ARG A 244 6.93 13.43 -28.91
C ARG A 244 6.75 12.41 -30.03
N GLN A 245 6.03 11.35 -29.73
CA GLN A 245 5.77 10.28 -30.69
C GLN A 245 4.70 10.68 -31.71
N PRO A 246 4.72 10.09 -32.92
CA PRO A 246 3.76 10.38 -33.99
C PRO A 246 2.32 9.98 -33.67
N ASN A 247 2.10 9.15 -32.64
CA ASN A 247 0.79 8.77 -32.12
C ASN A 247 0.19 9.81 -31.13
N GLY A 248 0.89 10.92 -30.86
CA GLY A 248 0.47 11.95 -29.91
C GLY A 248 0.89 11.68 -28.46
N THR A 249 1.56 10.55 -28.19
CA THR A 249 2.10 10.23 -26.86
C THR A 249 3.40 10.99 -26.61
N LEU A 250 3.57 11.52 -25.40
CA LEU A 250 4.80 12.17 -24.95
C LEU A 250 5.63 11.18 -24.13
N VAL A 251 6.82 10.81 -24.61
CA VAL A 251 7.75 9.97 -23.87
C VAL A 251 8.73 10.86 -23.12
N VAL A 252 8.80 10.72 -21.81
CA VAL A 252 9.72 11.46 -20.94
C VAL A 252 10.72 10.48 -20.36
N THR A 253 12.01 10.76 -20.52
CA THR A 253 13.08 10.00 -19.88
C THR A 253 13.70 10.85 -18.79
N LEU A 254 13.62 10.37 -17.54
CA LEU A 254 14.21 11.01 -16.39
C LEU A 254 15.55 10.34 -16.04
N ASP A 255 16.64 11.10 -16.08
CA ASP A 255 17.96 10.70 -15.60
C ASP A 255 18.19 11.27 -14.19
N ARG A 256 17.47 10.72 -13.21
CA ARG A 256 17.74 11.02 -11.80
C ARG A 256 18.84 10.07 -11.32
N ALA A 257 20.00 10.63 -11.00
CA ALA A 257 21.05 9.90 -10.29
C ALA A 257 20.45 9.29 -9.01
N ARG A 258 20.66 7.99 -8.83
CA ARG A 258 20.22 7.21 -7.67
C ARG A 258 20.77 7.74 -6.35
#